data_AF-A0A924Z6N2-F1
#
_entry.id   AF-A0A924Z6N2-F1
#
_cell.length_a   1.000
_cell.length_b   1.000
_cell.length_c   1.000
_cell.angle_alpha   90.00
_cell.angle_beta   90.00
_cell.angle_gamma   90.00
#
_symmetry.space_group_name_H-M   'P 1'
#
loop_
_entity.id
_entity.type
_entity.pdbx_description
1 polymer ?
#
loop_
_entity_poly.entity_id
_entity_poly.type
_entity_poly.pdbx_seq_one_letter_code
_entity_poly.pdbx_strand_id
1 'polypeptide(L)'
;MQEQMVDVIRELMKTQGMSIRKISAEIAREHGGSALGYTQQISRLLNDPSYDPNFSTVEKILTALKCSLWQTNQTTDLKIVETRLDQLSGDLADVKSTIADFCLALEEMSDRLNLPNQPPPTERE
;
A
#
# COMPACT_ATOMS: atom_id res chain seq x y z
N MET A 1 29.46 -14.12 5.42
CA MET A 1 28.60 -13.00 4.97
C MET A 1 28.24 -13.14 3.49
N GLN A 2 29.21 -13.31 2.59
CA GLN A 2 28.94 -13.54 1.15
C GLN A 2 28.10 -14.80 0.87
N GLU A 3 28.43 -15.93 1.52
CA GLU A 3 27.70 -17.20 1.34
C GLU A 3 26.21 -17.07 1.70
N GLN A 4 25.91 -16.47 2.85
CA GLN A 4 24.53 -16.17 3.27
C GLN A 4 23.79 -15.26 2.29
N MET A 5 24.46 -14.27 1.70
CA MET A 5 23.87 -13.38 0.71
C MET A 5 23.54 -14.12 -0.59
N VAL A 6 24.45 -14.98 -1.06
CA VAL A 6 24.23 -15.82 -2.24
C VAL A 6 23.05 -16.77 -2.03
N ASP A 7 22.93 -17.35 -0.84
CA ASP A 7 21.80 -18.21 -0.48
C ASP A 7 20.47 -17.44 -0.49
N VAL A 8 20.45 -16.23 0.06
CA VAL A 8 19.27 -15.35 0.00
C VAL A 8 18.88 -15.05 -1.46
N ILE A 9 19.84 -14.67 -2.31
CA ILE A 9 19.57 -14.39 -3.72
C ILE A 9 19.01 -15.65 -4.42
N ARG A 10 19.59 -16.83 -4.18
CA ARG A 10 19.10 -18.09 -4.77
C ARG A 10 17.67 -18.41 -4.33
N GLU A 11 17.36 -18.24 -3.05
CA GLU A 11 16.02 -18.54 -2.53
C GLU A 11 14.98 -17.55 -3.07
N LEU A 12 15.34 -16.27 -3.20
CA LEU A 12 14.48 -15.25 -3.83
C LEU A 12 14.23 -15.56 -5.31
N MET A 13 15.28 -15.92 -6.06
CA MET A 13 15.16 -16.35 -7.45
C MET A 13 14.19 -17.53 -7.61
N LYS A 14 14.28 -18.52 -6.72
CA LYS A 14 13.42 -19.70 -6.72
C LYS A 14 11.98 -19.34 -6.38
N THR A 15 11.77 -18.58 -5.31
CA THR A 15 10.44 -18.17 -4.82
C THR A 15 9.68 -17.35 -5.86
N GLN A 16 10.38 -16.47 -6.58
CA GLN A 16 9.78 -15.59 -7.59
C GLN A 16 9.77 -16.18 -9.00
N GLY A 17 10.32 -17.39 -9.21
CA GLY A 17 10.46 -17.98 -10.55
C GLY A 17 11.32 -17.13 -11.50
N MET A 18 12.28 -16.38 -10.96
CA MET A 18 13.17 -15.50 -11.71
C MET A 18 14.47 -16.23 -12.06
N SER A 19 14.79 -16.26 -13.35
CA SER A 19 16.06 -16.78 -13.85
C SER A 19 17.10 -15.67 -13.94
N ILE A 20 18.39 -16.04 -13.97
CA ILE A 20 19.50 -15.09 -14.20
C ILE A 20 19.24 -14.23 -15.43
N ARG A 21 18.69 -14.81 -16.51
CA ARG A 21 18.37 -14.08 -17.74
C ARG A 21 17.30 -13.01 -17.53
N LYS A 22 16.23 -13.33 -16.80
CA LYS A 22 15.16 -12.36 -16.48
C LYS A 22 15.68 -11.22 -15.62
N ILE A 23 16.46 -11.54 -14.58
CA ILE A 23 17.07 -10.56 -13.68
C ILE A 23 18.02 -9.65 -14.46
N SER A 24 18.86 -10.23 -15.31
CA SER A 24 19.82 -9.47 -16.13
C SER A 24 19.13 -8.53 -17.12
N ALA A 25 18.04 -8.98 -17.75
CA ALA A 25 17.24 -8.16 -18.64
C ALA A 25 16.60 -6.99 -17.89
N GLU A 26 16.10 -7.25 -16.68
CA GLU A 26 15.50 -6.23 -15.82
C GLU A 26 16.51 -5.17 -15.38
N ILE A 27 17.70 -5.59 -14.92
CA ILE A 27 18.77 -4.66 -14.55
C ILE A 27 19.20 -3.81 -15.77
N ALA A 28 19.36 -4.42 -16.95
CA ALA A 28 19.73 -3.70 -18.16
C ALA A 28 18.64 -2.70 -18.60
N ARG A 29 17.37 -3.05 -18.41
CA ARG A 29 16.23 -2.18 -18.70
C ARG A 29 16.21 -0.95 -17.78
N GLU A 30 16.50 -1.12 -16.50
CA GLU A 30 16.39 -0.05 -15.49
C GLU A 30 17.65 0.81 -15.36
N HIS A 31 18.83 0.20 -15.44
CA HIS A 31 20.11 0.86 -15.18
C HIS A 31 20.98 1.03 -16.43
N GLY A 32 20.51 0.56 -17.58
CA GLY A 32 21.30 0.50 -18.80
C GLY A 32 22.42 -0.53 -18.73
N GLY A 33 23.18 -0.63 -19.83
CA GLY A 33 24.25 -1.61 -20.00
C GLY A 33 23.81 -2.91 -20.67
N SER A 34 24.67 -3.93 -20.62
CA SER A 34 24.46 -5.19 -21.35
C SER A 34 23.87 -6.27 -20.44
N ALA A 35 22.73 -6.83 -20.85
CA ALA A 35 22.13 -7.99 -20.19
C ALA A 35 23.07 -9.21 -20.15
N LEU A 36 23.93 -9.37 -21.17
CA LEU A 36 24.95 -10.42 -21.18
C LEU A 36 26.01 -10.17 -20.10
N GLY A 37 26.44 -8.91 -19.93
CA GLY A 37 27.37 -8.51 -18.89
C GLY A 37 26.82 -8.79 -17.49
N TYR A 38 25.56 -8.43 -17.23
CA TYR A 38 24.89 -8.76 -15.97
C TYR A 38 24.71 -10.27 -15.77
N THR A 39 24.43 -11.03 -16.83
CA THR A 39 24.34 -12.50 -16.75
C THR A 39 25.66 -13.10 -16.26
N GLN A 40 26.79 -12.63 -16.79
CA GLN A 40 28.11 -13.09 -16.37
C GLN A 40 28.42 -12.70 -14.92
N GLN A 41 28.11 -11.47 -14.53
CA GLN A 41 28.32 -11.00 -13.15
C GLN A 41 27.50 -11.80 -12.14
N ILE A 42 26.21 -12.01 -12.41
CA ILE A 42 25.32 -12.82 -11.55
C ILE A 42 25.80 -14.27 -11.51
N SER A 43 26.19 -14.84 -12.65
CA SER A 43 26.71 -16.20 -12.71
C SER A 43 27.99 -16.38 -11.90
N ARG A 44 28.89 -15.37 -11.89
CA ARG A 44 30.10 -15.40 -11.05
C ARG A 44 29.74 -15.30 -9.58
N LEU A 45 28.91 -14.32 -9.21
CA LEU A 45 28.41 -14.17 -7.84
C LEU A 45 27.83 -15.46 -7.27
N LEU A 46 27.02 -16.17 -8.06
CA LEU A 46 26.30 -17.36 -7.58
C LEU A 46 27.15 -18.63 -7.57
N ASN A 47 28.24 -18.71 -8.34
CA ASN A 47 28.98 -19.97 -8.54
C ASN A 47 30.45 -19.91 -8.13
N ASP A 48 31.02 -18.72 -7.95
CA ASP A 48 32.41 -18.53 -7.56
C ASP A 48 32.48 -18.06 -6.10
N PRO A 49 32.90 -18.92 -5.16
CA PRO A 49 33.04 -18.57 -3.74
C PRO A 49 34.12 -17.52 -3.47
N SER A 50 35.08 -17.37 -4.40
CA SER A 50 36.20 -16.43 -4.28
C SER A 50 35.91 -15.07 -4.92
N TYR A 51 34.79 -14.95 -5.64
CA TYR A 51 34.41 -13.72 -6.31
C TYR A 51 33.92 -12.69 -5.29
N ASP A 52 34.66 -11.60 -5.10
CA ASP A 52 34.21 -10.48 -4.27
C ASP A 52 33.20 -9.61 -5.05
N PRO A 53 31.91 -9.65 -4.68
CA PRO A 53 30.90 -8.95 -5.45
C PRO A 53 30.82 -7.49 -5.05
N ASN A 54 30.85 -6.60 -6.04
CA ASN A 54 30.60 -5.18 -5.81
C ASN A 54 29.17 -4.99 -5.26
N PHE A 55 29.06 -4.21 -4.17
CA PHE A 55 27.79 -3.82 -3.55
C PHE A 55 26.76 -3.33 -4.57
N SER A 56 27.18 -2.51 -5.54
CA SER A 56 26.28 -1.99 -6.59
C SER A 56 25.66 -3.10 -7.45
N THR A 57 26.39 -4.19 -7.72
CA THR A 57 25.87 -5.32 -8.49
C THR A 57 24.85 -6.11 -7.66
N VAL A 58 25.13 -6.32 -6.37
CA VAL A 58 24.20 -6.99 -5.45
C VAL A 58 22.91 -6.19 -5.30
N GLU A 59 23.01 -4.88 -5.11
CA GLU A 59 21.86 -3.98 -4.99
C GLU A 59 20.96 -4.02 -6.23
N LYS A 60 21.55 -4.01 -7.43
CA LYS A 60 20.81 -4.15 -8.69
C LYS A 60 20.09 -5.50 -8.80
N ILE A 61 20.73 -6.59 -8.34
CA ILE A 61 20.11 -7.92 -8.33
C ILE A 61 18.91 -7.96 -7.37
N LEU A 62 19.07 -7.43 -6.16
CA LEU A 62 18.01 -7.38 -5.16
C LEU A 62 16.84 -6.49 -5.62
N THR A 63 17.15 -5.35 -6.24
CA THR A 63 16.15 -4.44 -6.83
C THR A 63 15.37 -5.12 -7.97
N ALA A 64 16.06 -5.81 -8.88
CA ALA A 64 15.43 -6.56 -9.97
C ALA A 64 14.58 -7.75 -9.48
N LEU A 65 14.95 -8.34 -8.33
CA LEU A 65 14.14 -9.32 -7.61
C LEU A 65 12.99 -8.66 -6.82
N LYS A 66 12.70 -7.37 -7.02
CA LYS A 66 11.70 -6.60 -6.25
C LYS A 66 11.86 -6.76 -4.73
N CYS A 67 13.07 -7.13 -4.31
CA CYS A 67 13.52 -7.12 -2.93
C CYS A 67 14.29 -5.82 -2.75
N SER A 68 13.57 -4.71 -2.92
CA SER A 68 14.05 -3.49 -2.32
C SER A 68 13.94 -3.72 -0.81
N LEU A 69 15.03 -3.60 -0.05
CA LEU A 69 15.01 -3.61 1.43
C LEU A 69 13.96 -2.63 2.01
N TRP A 70 13.45 -1.71 1.18
CA TRP A 70 12.37 -0.75 1.46
C TRP A 70 10.94 -1.25 1.15
N GLN A 71 10.75 -2.24 0.27
CA GLN A 71 9.41 -2.70 -0.14
C GLN A 71 8.77 -3.68 0.85
N THR A 72 9.58 -4.33 1.70
CA THR A 72 9.09 -5.19 2.79
C THR A 72 8.39 -4.41 3.90
N ASN A 73 8.58 -3.08 4.00
CA ASN A 73 7.90 -2.23 4.99
C ASN A 73 6.78 -1.35 4.40
N GLN A 74 6.73 -1.13 3.08
CA GLN A 74 5.72 -0.22 2.49
C GLN A 74 4.39 -0.89 2.15
N THR A 75 4.35 -2.19 1.88
CA THR A 75 3.14 -2.85 1.38
C THR A 75 2.13 -3.20 2.47
N THR A 76 2.58 -3.46 3.70
CA THR A 76 1.72 -3.76 4.84
C THR A 76 1.09 -2.48 5.40
N ASP A 77 1.88 -1.43 5.59
CA ASP A 77 1.39 -0.17 6.16
C ASP A 77 0.41 0.56 5.24
N LEU A 78 0.63 0.53 3.92
CA LEU A 78 -0.27 1.22 2.99
C LEU A 78 -1.66 0.59 2.95
N LYS A 79 -1.76 -0.75 2.97
CA LYS A 79 -3.05 -1.46 3.02
C LYS A 79 -3.80 -1.21 4.33
N ILE A 80 -3.07 -1.12 5.45
CA ILE A 80 -3.66 -0.78 6.74
C ILE A 80 -4.19 0.66 6.74
N VAL A 81 -3.44 1.59 6.14
CA VAL A 81 -3.87 2.99 5.99
C VAL A 81 -5.08 3.09 5.06
N GLU A 82 -5.10 2.37 3.93
CA GLU A 82 -6.24 2.31 3.00
C GLU A 82 -7.50 1.77 3.70
N THR A 83 -7.38 0.65 4.42
CA THR A 83 -8.51 0.09 5.20
C THR A 83 -9.03 1.07 6.26
N ARG A 84 -8.12 1.79 6.94
CA ARG A 84 -8.51 2.80 7.93
C ARG A 84 -9.17 4.02 7.30
N LEU A 85 -8.75 4.41 6.11
CA LEU A 85 -9.34 5.51 5.35
C LEU A 85 -10.77 5.16 4.93
N ASP A 86 -10.97 3.94 4.42
CA ASP A 86 -12.30 3.44 4.04
C ASP A 86 -13.24 3.41 5.25
N GLN A 87 -12.76 2.93 6.40
CA GLN A 87 -13.54 2.93 7.64
C GLN A 87 -13.91 4.34 8.09
N LEU A 88 -12.96 5.27 8.12
CA LEU A 88 -13.23 6.67 8.47
C LEU A 88 -14.21 7.34 7.50
N SER A 89 -14.18 6.97 6.22
CA SER A 89 -15.15 7.45 5.24
C SER A 89 -16.56 6.94 5.53
N GLY A 90 -16.69 5.69 5.98
CA GLY A 90 -17.97 5.12 6.43
C GLY A 90 -18.48 5.83 7.69
N ASP A 91 -17.63 5.95 8.70
CA ASP A 91 -17.97 6.62 9.97
C ASP A 91 -18.40 8.08 9.73
N LEU A 92 -17.74 8.79 8.81
CA LEU A 92 -18.10 10.15 8.43
C LEU A 92 -19.48 10.22 7.75
N ALA A 93 -19.83 9.22 6.94
CA ALA A 93 -21.14 9.15 6.30
C ALA A 93 -22.24 8.95 7.36
N ASP A 94 -22.01 8.10 8.35
CA ASP A 94 -22.95 7.85 9.46
C ASP A 94 -23.13 9.09 10.35
N VAL A 95 -22.03 9.79 10.67
CA VAL A 95 -22.09 11.07 11.40
C VAL A 95 -22.88 12.10 10.60
N LYS A 96 -22.66 12.19 9.29
CA LYS A 96 -23.41 13.11 8.43
C LYS A 96 -24.89 12.78 8.40
N SER A 97 -25.27 11.50 8.35
CA SER A 97 -26.67 11.07 8.46
C SER A 97 -27.26 11.47 9.80
N THR A 98 -26.56 11.19 10.88
CA THR A 98 -26.99 11.51 12.25
C THR A 98 -27.22 13.02 12.41
N ILE A 99 -26.34 13.86 11.87
CA ILE A 99 -26.50 15.32 11.88
C ILE A 99 -27.74 15.74 11.10
N ALA A 100 -27.98 15.15 9.92
CA ALA A 100 -29.17 15.45 9.12
C ALA A 100 -30.46 15.09 9.88
N ASP A 101 -30.50 13.94 10.54
CA ASP A 101 -31.63 13.51 11.37
C ASP A 101 -31.85 14.46 12.56
N PHE A 102 -30.77 14.91 13.21
CA PHE A 102 -30.87 15.92 14.27
C PHE A 102 -31.40 17.27 13.76
N CYS A 103 -30.97 17.72 12.58
CA CYS A 103 -31.48 18.95 11.98
C CYS A 103 -33.00 18.85 11.72
N LEU A 104 -33.47 17.74 11.16
CA LEU A 104 -34.90 17.51 10.93
C LEU A 104 -35.70 17.48 12.24
N ALA A 105 -35.17 16.78 13.27
CA ALA A 105 -35.83 16.73 14.58
C ALA A 105 -35.90 18.11 15.26
N LEU A 106 -34.86 18.94 15.10
CA LEU A 106 -34.85 20.30 15.62
C LEU A 106 -35.84 21.21 14.88
N GLU A 107 -35.96 21.08 13.56
CA GLU A 107 -36.97 21.79 12.76
C GLU A 107 -38.38 21.39 13.22
N GLU A 108 -38.67 20.11 13.39
CA GLU A 108 -39.96 19.62 13.87
C GLU A 108 -40.26 20.12 15.30
N MET A 109 -39.28 20.10 16.20
CA MET A 109 -39.45 20.64 17.55
C MET A 109 -39.71 22.16 17.55
N SER A 110 -39.02 22.91 16.69
CA SER A 110 -39.21 24.35 16.53
C SER A 110 -40.63 24.66 16.01
N ASP A 111 -41.13 23.90 15.05
CA ASP A 111 -42.50 24.05 14.53
C ASP A 111 -43.56 23.77 15.59
N ARG A 112 -43.34 22.77 16.45
CA ARG A 112 -44.26 22.47 17.57
C ARG A 112 -44.30 23.55 18.65
N LEU A 113 -43.19 24.27 18.85
CA LEU A 113 -43.12 25.39 19.80
C LEU A 113 -43.69 26.69 19.22
N ASN A 114 -43.76 26.82 17.89
CA ASN A 114 -44.33 27.98 17.18
C ASN A 114 -45.83 27.87 16.89
N LEU A 115 -46.53 26.83 17.36
CA LEU A 115 -47.98 26.74 17.25
C LEU A 115 -48.66 27.90 18.01
N PRO A 116 -49.41 28.80 17.32
CA PRO A 116 -50.19 29.81 18.01
C PRO A 116 -51.25 29.12 18.86
N ASN A 117 -51.36 29.54 20.13
CA ASN A 117 -52.45 29.16 21.04
C ASN A 117 -53.78 29.13 20.28
N GLN A 118 -54.36 27.94 20.16
CA GLN A 118 -55.69 27.76 19.60
C GLN A 118 -56.66 28.61 20.43
N PRO A 119 -57.39 29.58 19.85
CA PRO A 119 -58.30 30.42 20.63
C PRO A 119 -59.41 29.54 21.23
N PRO A 120 -59.89 29.85 22.45
CA PRO A 120 -60.89 29.02 23.12
C PRO A 120 -62.17 28.93 22.28
N PRO A 121 -62.90 27.80 22.37
CA PRO A 121 -64.13 27.62 21.62
C PRO A 121 -65.10 28.74 22.02
N THR A 122 -65.50 29.52 21.02
CA THR A 122 -66.53 30.55 21.21
C THR A 122 -67.85 29.81 21.36
N GLU A 123 -68.32 29.64 22.59
CA GLU A 123 -69.71 29.27 22.87
C GLU A 123 -70.59 30.36 22.25
N ARG A 124 -71.28 30.02 21.17
CA ARG A 124 -72.38 30.80 20.62
C ARG A 124 -73.65 30.41 21.36
N GLU A 125 -74.21 31.43 22.01
CA GLU A 125 -75.62 31.63 22.43
C GLU A 125 -76.25 30.65 23.42
#